data_AF-A0A975JYL7-F1
#
_entry.id   AF-A0A975JYL7-F1
#
_cell.length_a   1.000
_cell.length_b   1.000
_cell.length_c   1.000
_cell.angle_alpha   90.00
_cell.angle_beta   90.00
_cell.angle_gamma   90.00
#
_symmetry.space_group_name_H-M   'P 1'
#
loop_
_entity.id
_entity.type
_entity.pdbx_description
1 polymer ?
#
loop_
_entity_poly.entity_id
_entity_poly.type
_entity_poly.pdbx_seq_one_letter_code
_entity_poly.pdbx_strand_id
1 'polypeptide(L)'
;MWRLDDAIARPPALAPARPTVLRRWRARSDRPSRTPPRQHRRRRDPPGIQPGNVRRGSAAALRMGSWWCGPPRIPCAPADLGVGTARRCDRLAWSAVSSRTTARRHGLDAADRPGLMSPRPRSVSDDEILDVTRSMIRTHGPSVSTDAIGAQLGVSGQAILKRFGSRDRLLTDALRPPSPPPVFAVLINGPDDRPFADQLSEFATAAAEFFARLSQDYVALRWSTVSIGDLLAPPDGSPPAPVLGIRTLAAWLGRCTQRGLIRDVDHEAVALGLLGSLQVHALLSHVLDRPPTHHDHAAYIAVIVDTYTRALAADHSR
;
A
#
# COMPACT_ATOMS: atom_id res chain seq x y z
N MET A 1 3.91 -6.58 29.86
CA MET A 1 4.63 -6.82 28.59
C MET A 1 3.75 -7.73 27.73
N TRP A 2 2.93 -7.14 26.87
CA TRP A 2 1.93 -7.87 26.06
C TRP A 2 2.57 -8.39 24.77
N ARG A 3 2.38 -9.66 24.41
CA ARG A 3 2.86 -10.20 23.12
C ARG A 3 1.86 -9.84 22.02
N LEU A 4 2.37 -9.49 20.83
CA LEU A 4 1.56 -9.19 19.65
C LEU A 4 0.57 -10.33 19.32
N ASP A 5 0.94 -11.57 19.65
CA ASP A 5 0.10 -12.77 19.49
C ASP A 5 -1.17 -12.75 20.36
N ASP A 6 -1.11 -12.15 21.56
CA ASP A 6 -2.26 -12.07 22.48
C ASP A 6 -3.31 -11.05 22.00
N ALA A 7 -2.88 -10.04 21.22
CA ALA A 7 -3.79 -9.09 20.57
C ALA A 7 -4.44 -9.65 19.29
N ILE A 8 -3.90 -10.77 18.76
CA ILE A 8 -4.39 -11.46 17.57
C ILE A 8 -5.24 -12.70 17.95
N ALA A 9 -5.24 -13.10 19.24
CA ALA A 9 -6.13 -14.12 19.76
C ALA A 9 -7.59 -13.79 19.38
N ARG A 10 -8.29 -14.81 18.85
CA ARG A 10 -9.65 -14.74 18.28
C ARG A 10 -10.50 -13.65 18.94
N PRO A 11 -11.15 -12.75 18.18
CA PRO A 11 -12.09 -11.81 18.77
C PRO A 11 -13.11 -12.61 19.60
N PRO A 12 -13.52 -12.11 20.78
CA PRO A 12 -14.61 -12.73 21.52
C PRO A 12 -15.78 -12.89 20.55
N ALA A 13 -16.40 -14.07 20.54
CA ALA A 13 -17.50 -14.38 19.64
C ALA A 13 -18.47 -13.19 19.61
N LEU A 14 -18.57 -12.54 18.45
CA LEU A 14 -19.46 -11.40 18.24
C LEU A 14 -20.83 -11.79 18.77
N ALA A 15 -21.26 -11.16 19.86
CA ALA A 15 -22.60 -11.30 20.36
C ALA A 15 -23.57 -10.98 19.21
N PRO A 16 -24.63 -11.77 19.00
CA PRO A 16 -25.51 -11.58 17.85
C PRO A 16 -25.99 -10.14 17.80
N ALA A 17 -25.74 -9.47 16.67
CA ALA A 17 -26.11 -8.09 16.44
C ALA A 17 -27.59 -7.88 16.82
N ARG A 18 -27.86 -7.00 17.79
CA ARG A 18 -29.23 -6.67 18.17
C ARG A 18 -29.95 -6.09 16.94
N PRO A 19 -31.11 -6.62 16.53
CA PRO A 19 -31.78 -6.28 15.25
C PRO A 19 -32.41 -4.87 15.19
N THR A 20 -32.06 -3.97 16.10
CA THR A 20 -32.81 -2.73 16.33
C THR A 20 -32.47 -1.60 15.34
N VAL A 21 -31.28 -1.60 14.73
CA VAL A 21 -30.84 -0.48 13.87
C VAL A 21 -31.42 -0.58 12.45
N LEU A 22 -31.56 -1.79 11.88
CA LEU A 22 -32.11 -2.00 10.53
C LEU A 22 -33.62 -1.69 10.43
N ARG A 23 -34.39 -1.80 11.54
CA ARG A 23 -35.82 -1.44 11.56
C ARG A 23 -36.07 0.07 11.49
N ARG A 24 -35.15 0.90 12.01
CA ARG A 24 -35.30 2.37 11.95
C ARG A 24 -35.02 2.93 10.56
N TRP A 25 -34.18 2.26 9.77
CA TRP A 25 -33.86 2.69 8.41
C TRP A 25 -34.99 2.37 7.41
N ARG A 26 -35.57 1.17 7.48
CA ARG A 26 -36.74 0.80 6.63
C ARG A 26 -38.00 1.63 6.93
N ALA A 27 -38.23 2.04 8.19
CA ALA A 27 -39.38 2.87 8.54
C ALA A 27 -39.31 4.32 8.00
N ARG A 28 -38.14 4.77 7.48
CA ARG A 28 -37.98 6.11 6.89
C ARG A 28 -38.16 6.14 5.37
N SER A 29 -37.95 5.01 4.69
CA SER A 29 -38.07 4.89 3.23
C SER A 29 -39.50 4.71 2.73
N ASP A 30 -40.45 4.36 3.60
CA ASP A 30 -41.87 4.14 3.25
C ASP A 30 -42.77 5.38 3.44
N ARG A 31 -42.21 6.59 3.62
CA ARG A 31 -43.03 7.81 3.62
C ARG A 31 -43.35 8.22 2.18
N PRO A 32 -44.63 8.24 1.75
CA PRO A 32 -44.99 8.76 0.44
C PRO A 32 -44.59 10.23 0.33
N SER A 33 -43.90 10.56 -0.76
CA SER A 33 -43.49 11.92 -1.11
C SER A 33 -44.72 12.83 -1.20
N ARG A 34 -44.91 13.71 -0.22
CA ARG A 34 -45.85 14.83 -0.32
C ARG A 34 -45.27 15.85 -1.30
N THR A 35 -45.74 15.80 -2.54
CA THR A 35 -45.50 16.84 -3.55
C THR A 35 -46.17 18.14 -3.07
N PRO A 36 -45.44 19.26 -2.90
CA PRO A 36 -46.06 20.53 -2.58
C PRO A 36 -46.82 21.08 -3.80
N PRO A 37 -47.91 21.84 -3.60
CA PRO A 37 -48.69 22.38 -4.70
C PRO A 37 -47.87 23.41 -5.50
N ARG A 38 -47.91 23.27 -6.83
CA ARG A 38 -47.38 24.24 -7.79
C ARG A 38 -48.04 25.60 -7.58
N GLN A 39 -47.30 26.56 -7.02
CA GLN A 39 -47.70 27.96 -7.06
C GLN A 39 -47.35 28.53 -8.44
N HIS A 40 -48.38 28.98 -9.17
CA HIS A 40 -48.24 29.75 -10.40
C HIS A 40 -47.61 31.12 -10.09
N ARG A 41 -46.29 31.24 -10.25
CA ARG A 41 -45.62 32.55 -10.35
C ARG A 41 -45.95 33.18 -11.70
N ARG A 42 -46.69 34.30 -11.67
CA ARG A 42 -46.83 35.21 -12.80
C ARG A 42 -45.45 35.69 -13.24
N ARG A 43 -45.11 35.46 -14.52
CA ARG A 43 -43.96 36.07 -15.20
C ARG A 43 -44.17 37.58 -15.26
N ARG A 44 -43.20 38.35 -14.76
CA ARG A 44 -42.95 39.73 -15.20
C ARG A 44 -41.81 39.66 -16.20
N ASP A 45 -42.02 40.25 -17.37
CA ASP A 45 -41.01 40.36 -18.42
C ASP A 45 -39.91 41.35 -18.01
N PRO A 46 -38.62 41.06 -18.25
CA PRO A 46 -37.55 42.03 -18.14
C PRO A 46 -37.39 42.82 -19.45
N PRO A 47 -36.91 44.08 -19.40
CA PRO A 47 -36.65 44.89 -20.59
C PRO A 47 -35.39 44.40 -21.31
N GLY A 48 -35.41 44.57 -22.63
CA GLY A 48 -34.44 44.03 -23.58
C GLY A 48 -33.01 44.54 -23.40
N ILE A 49 -32.07 43.60 -23.58
CA ILE A 49 -30.63 43.86 -23.76
C ILE A 49 -30.28 43.42 -25.18
N GLN A 50 -29.70 44.33 -25.96
CA GLN A 50 -29.22 44.08 -27.32
C GLN A 50 -28.01 43.12 -27.33
N PRO A 51 -27.83 42.30 -28.39
CA PRO A 51 -26.69 41.40 -28.50
C PRO A 51 -25.47 42.12 -29.08
N GLY A 52 -24.44 42.29 -28.25
CA GLY A 52 -23.07 42.62 -28.68
C GLY A 52 -22.25 41.35 -28.93
N ASN A 53 -21.60 41.30 -30.09
CA ASN A 53 -20.70 40.25 -30.58
C ASN A 53 -19.69 39.73 -29.53
N VAL A 54 -19.69 38.41 -29.28
CA VAL A 54 -18.56 37.71 -28.66
C VAL A 54 -18.13 36.54 -29.55
N ARG A 55 -16.85 36.57 -29.90
CA ARG A 55 -16.13 35.61 -30.74
C ARG A 55 -16.18 34.20 -30.14
N ARG A 56 -16.40 33.20 -31.01
CA ARG A 56 -16.24 31.77 -30.70
C ARG A 56 -14.78 31.46 -30.36
N GLY A 57 -14.55 31.06 -29.11
CA GLY A 57 -13.33 30.40 -28.65
C GLY A 57 -13.61 28.91 -28.41
N SER A 58 -12.73 28.07 -28.90
CA SER A 58 -12.83 26.60 -29.01
C SER A 58 -13.21 25.86 -27.73
N ALA A 59 -14.17 24.95 -27.85
CA ALA A 59 -14.44 23.90 -26.88
C ALA A 59 -13.36 22.82 -26.99
N ALA A 60 -12.46 22.74 -26.00
CA ALA A 60 -11.61 21.59 -25.79
C ALA A 60 -12.42 20.50 -25.07
N ALA A 61 -12.81 19.47 -25.81
CA ALA A 61 -13.41 18.26 -25.26
C ALA A 61 -12.35 17.46 -24.47
N LEU A 62 -12.41 17.53 -23.14
CA LEU A 62 -11.70 16.62 -22.26
C LEU A 62 -12.31 15.21 -22.40
N ARG A 63 -11.66 14.36 -23.19
CA ARG A 63 -11.87 12.90 -23.12
C ARG A 63 -11.27 12.37 -21.82
N MET A 64 -12.11 12.11 -20.83
CA MET A 64 -11.76 11.21 -19.73
C MET A 64 -11.68 9.78 -20.28
N GLY A 65 -10.49 9.37 -20.72
CA GLY A 65 -10.20 8.00 -21.09
C GLY A 65 -10.02 7.14 -19.84
N SER A 66 -10.86 6.11 -19.67
CA SER A 66 -10.61 4.84 -18.96
C SER A 66 -9.22 4.65 -18.31
N TRP A 67 -9.08 4.94 -17.01
CA TRP A 67 -7.88 4.66 -16.20
C TRP A 67 -7.91 3.31 -15.46
N TRP A 68 -8.86 2.45 -15.81
CA TRP A 68 -9.04 1.10 -15.24
C TRP A 68 -9.27 0.09 -16.37
N CYS A 69 -8.24 -0.20 -17.15
CA CYS A 69 -8.18 -1.40 -17.98
C CYS A 69 -6.80 -2.01 -17.76
N GLY A 70 -6.79 -3.30 -17.39
CA GLY A 70 -5.57 -4.07 -17.13
C GLY A 70 -4.61 -4.12 -18.32
N PRO A 71 -3.44 -4.76 -18.16
CA PRO A 71 -2.41 -4.78 -19.19
C PRO A 71 -2.97 -5.33 -20.53
N PRO A 72 -2.54 -4.79 -21.68
CA PRO A 72 -3.01 -5.25 -22.97
C PRO A 72 -2.61 -6.73 -23.14
N ARG A 73 -3.62 -7.59 -23.36
CA ARG A 73 -3.38 -8.95 -23.82
C ARG A 73 -2.78 -8.87 -25.22
N ILE A 74 -1.55 -9.37 -25.37
CA ILE A 74 -0.91 -9.58 -26.67
C ILE A 74 -1.78 -10.59 -27.44
N PRO A 75 -2.29 -10.27 -28.65
CA PRO A 75 -3.03 -11.24 -29.44
C PRO A 75 -2.05 -12.23 -30.09
N CYS A 76 -2.11 -13.49 -29.67
CA CYS A 76 -1.54 -14.60 -30.44
C CYS A 76 -2.46 -14.87 -31.64
N ALA A 77 -1.90 -14.79 -32.85
CA ALA A 77 -2.55 -15.25 -34.08
C ALA A 77 -2.67 -16.79 -34.10
N PRO A 78 -3.65 -17.36 -34.83
CA PRO A 78 -3.86 -18.79 -34.89
C PRO A 78 -2.92 -19.43 -35.93
N ALA A 79 -2.26 -20.52 -35.54
CA ALA A 79 -1.64 -21.45 -36.49
C ALA A 79 -2.37 -22.79 -36.37
N ASP A 80 -3.28 -23.02 -37.32
CA ASP A 80 -3.68 -24.36 -37.74
C ASP A 80 -2.49 -25.04 -38.41
N LEU A 81 -2.02 -26.17 -37.88
CA LEU A 81 -1.49 -27.28 -38.68
C LEU A 81 -1.44 -28.56 -37.83
N GLY A 82 -2.14 -29.60 -38.30
CA GLY A 82 -1.47 -30.85 -38.62
C GLY A 82 -1.38 -31.93 -37.54
N VAL A 83 -2.32 -32.87 -37.63
CA VAL A 83 -2.25 -34.24 -37.11
C VAL A 83 -0.91 -34.92 -37.46
N GLY A 84 -0.23 -35.55 -36.49
CA GLY A 84 0.95 -36.37 -36.79
C GLY A 84 1.69 -36.98 -35.60
N THR A 85 1.25 -38.18 -35.19
CA THR A 85 2.05 -39.26 -34.55
C THR A 85 2.72 -39.01 -33.20
N ALA A 86 2.13 -39.61 -32.15
CA ALA A 86 2.77 -39.88 -30.87
C ALA A 86 3.79 -41.03 -31.00
N ARG A 87 5.06 -40.78 -30.69
CA ARG A 87 6.03 -41.81 -30.28
C ARG A 87 6.81 -41.32 -29.06
N ARG A 88 6.81 -42.19 -28.05
CA ARG A 88 7.77 -42.39 -26.95
C ARG A 88 8.02 -41.25 -25.95
N CYS A 89 7.42 -41.44 -24.78
CA CYS A 89 8.04 -41.17 -23.49
C CYS A 89 9.19 -42.14 -23.24
N ASP A 90 10.38 -41.62 -22.91
CA ASP A 90 11.38 -42.24 -22.03
C ASP A 90 12.11 -41.07 -21.34
N ARG A 91 11.82 -40.75 -20.08
CA ARG A 91 12.44 -41.27 -18.84
C ARG A 91 13.96 -41.07 -18.76
N LEU A 92 14.33 -40.11 -17.90
CA LEU A 92 15.37 -40.17 -16.86
C LEU A 92 16.71 -40.86 -17.20
N ALA A 93 17.79 -40.08 -17.25
CA ALA A 93 19.06 -40.40 -16.58
C ALA A 93 20.11 -39.32 -16.89
N TRP A 94 20.44 -38.46 -15.93
CA TRP A 94 21.76 -37.80 -15.91
C TRP A 94 22.33 -37.90 -14.50
N SER A 95 23.09 -38.98 -14.30
CA SER A 95 23.97 -39.17 -13.16
C SER A 95 25.33 -39.63 -13.69
N ALA A 96 26.37 -38.98 -13.15
CA ALA A 96 27.78 -39.34 -13.18
C ALA A 96 28.55 -39.21 -14.51
N VAL A 97 29.55 -38.32 -14.53
CA VAL A 97 30.97 -38.63 -14.79
C VAL A 97 31.78 -37.37 -14.42
N SER A 98 32.56 -37.45 -13.34
CA SER A 98 33.93 -36.91 -13.27
C SER A 98 34.51 -37.16 -11.88
N SER A 99 35.31 -38.21 -11.77
CA SER A 99 36.23 -38.42 -10.64
C SER A 99 37.44 -39.22 -11.12
N ARG A 100 38.60 -38.55 -11.08
CA ARG A 100 39.99 -39.03 -10.91
C ARG A 100 40.89 -37.79 -11.13
N THR A 101 41.54 -37.13 -10.16
CA THR A 101 42.57 -37.58 -9.17
C THR A 101 43.70 -38.32 -9.91
N THR A 102 45.00 -37.95 -9.91
CA THR A 102 45.86 -37.25 -8.95
C THR A 102 47.24 -36.94 -9.59
N ALA A 103 47.99 -36.01 -8.98
CA ALA A 103 49.47 -35.95 -8.88
C ALA A 103 50.33 -35.32 -10.00
N ARG A 104 50.90 -34.13 -9.68
CA ARG A 104 52.36 -33.93 -9.60
C ARG A 104 52.68 -32.67 -8.77
N ARG A 105 53.29 -32.87 -7.60
CA ARG A 105 53.97 -31.83 -6.81
C ARG A 105 55.48 -31.98 -7.04
N HIS A 106 56.09 -30.93 -7.59
CA HIS A 106 57.46 -30.48 -7.37
C HIS A 106 57.33 -28.95 -7.51
N GLY A 107 57.50 -28.12 -6.50
CA GLY A 107 58.65 -28.04 -5.61
C GLY A 107 59.62 -27.02 -6.19
N LEU A 108 59.29 -25.73 -6.08
CA LEU A 108 60.20 -24.59 -6.27
C LEU A 108 59.73 -23.41 -5.40
N ASP A 109 60.48 -23.22 -4.32
CA ASP A 109 60.93 -21.97 -3.71
C ASP A 109 59.93 -20.86 -3.33
N ALA A 110 59.80 -20.75 -2.01
CA ALA A 110 59.45 -19.56 -1.30
C ALA A 110 60.47 -18.44 -1.58
N ALA A 111 60.01 -17.37 -2.23
CA ALA A 111 60.55 -16.04 -2.04
C ALA A 111 59.47 -15.19 -1.37
N ASP A 112 59.68 -15.02 -0.06
CA ASP A 112 59.25 -13.93 0.81
C ASP A 112 58.69 -12.71 0.07
N ARG A 113 57.36 -12.59 0.04
CA ARG A 113 56.66 -11.34 -0.31
C ARG A 113 55.99 -10.81 0.96
N PRO A 114 56.34 -9.61 1.43
CA PRO A 114 55.70 -8.99 2.59
C PRO A 114 54.19 -8.87 2.33
N GLY A 115 53.41 -9.31 3.31
CA GLY A 115 51.97 -9.48 3.23
C GLY A 115 51.24 -8.21 2.77
N LEU A 116 50.93 -8.14 1.47
CA LEU A 116 49.76 -7.42 1.00
C LEU A 116 48.54 -8.15 1.57
N MET A 117 48.08 -7.64 2.71
CA MET A 117 46.75 -7.90 3.22
C MET A 117 45.77 -7.46 2.13
N SER A 118 45.42 -8.38 1.23
CA SER A 118 44.39 -8.18 0.22
C SER A 118 43.18 -7.62 0.95
N PRO A 119 42.72 -6.40 0.65
CA PRO A 119 41.58 -5.83 1.35
C PRO A 119 40.43 -6.81 1.20
N ARG A 120 39.99 -7.38 2.33
CA ARG A 120 38.83 -8.27 2.36
C ARG A 120 37.71 -7.52 1.63
N PRO A 121 37.16 -8.06 0.54
CA PRO A 121 36.14 -7.37 -0.24
C PRO A 121 35.06 -6.87 0.71
N ARG A 122 34.74 -5.57 0.64
CA ARG A 122 33.68 -4.98 1.45
C ARG A 122 32.41 -5.79 1.19
N SER A 123 31.95 -6.51 2.20
CA SER A 123 30.73 -7.30 2.09
C SER A 123 29.55 -6.37 2.31
N VAL A 124 28.96 -5.90 1.22
CA VAL A 124 27.67 -5.20 1.24
C VAL A 124 26.62 -6.20 1.77
N SER A 125 25.82 -5.78 2.75
CA SER A 125 24.75 -6.62 3.32
C SER A 125 23.53 -6.64 2.40
N ASP A 126 22.65 -7.62 2.57
CA ASP A 126 21.41 -7.65 1.78
C ASP A 126 20.50 -6.46 2.14
N ASP A 127 20.42 -6.09 3.42
CA ASP A 127 19.67 -4.91 3.88
C ASP A 127 20.18 -3.61 3.23
N GLU A 128 21.50 -3.45 3.13
CA GLU A 128 22.13 -2.30 2.46
C GLU A 128 21.78 -2.26 0.96
N ILE A 129 21.77 -3.43 0.29
CA ILE A 129 21.34 -3.53 -1.11
C ILE A 129 19.86 -3.12 -1.24
N LEU A 130 18.98 -3.60 -0.36
CA LEU A 130 17.55 -3.31 -0.39
C LEU A 130 17.27 -1.82 -0.12
N ASP A 131 17.95 -1.21 0.83
CA ASP A 131 17.80 0.20 1.18
C ASP A 131 18.27 1.13 0.06
N VAL A 132 19.45 0.86 -0.53
CA VAL A 132 19.93 1.61 -1.70
C VAL A 132 19.01 1.43 -2.90
N THR A 133 18.56 0.20 -3.14
CA THR A 133 17.60 -0.09 -4.22
C THR A 133 16.32 0.72 -4.04
N ARG A 134 15.72 0.71 -2.84
CA ARG A 134 14.52 1.49 -2.51
C ARG A 134 14.74 2.98 -2.72
N SER A 135 15.88 3.52 -2.26
CA SER A 135 16.23 4.94 -2.43
C SER A 135 16.36 5.32 -3.90
N MET A 136 17.03 4.50 -4.71
CA MET A 136 17.20 4.75 -6.14
C MET A 136 15.87 4.70 -6.88
N ILE A 137 14.99 3.75 -6.56
CA ILE A 137 13.65 3.64 -7.16
C ILE A 137 12.80 4.87 -6.84
N ARG A 138 12.85 5.37 -5.60
CA ARG A 138 12.11 6.58 -5.21
C ARG A 138 12.62 7.83 -5.91
N THR A 139 13.93 7.90 -6.17
CA THR A 139 14.57 9.07 -6.78
C THR A 139 14.47 9.09 -8.30
N HIS A 140 14.70 7.94 -8.94
CA HIS A 140 14.83 7.81 -10.39
C HIS A 140 13.69 7.01 -11.05
N GLY A 141 12.73 6.55 -10.26
CA GLY A 141 11.62 5.74 -10.71
C GLY A 141 11.98 4.24 -10.90
N PRO A 142 11.00 3.46 -11.38
CA PRO A 142 11.11 2.00 -11.49
C PRO A 142 12.05 1.52 -12.60
N SER A 143 12.53 2.41 -13.47
CA SER A 143 13.40 2.10 -14.60
C SER A 143 14.89 1.95 -14.24
N VAL A 144 15.24 2.09 -12.96
CA VAL A 144 16.62 1.91 -12.49
C VAL A 144 17.15 0.51 -12.85
N SER A 145 18.33 0.47 -13.46
CA SER A 145 19.02 -0.78 -13.81
C SER A 145 19.78 -1.34 -12.61
N THR A 146 19.97 -2.66 -12.58
CA THR A 146 20.79 -3.32 -11.56
C THR A 146 22.26 -2.90 -11.61
N ASP A 147 22.75 -2.48 -12.78
CA ASP A 147 24.11 -1.96 -12.92
C ASP A 147 24.27 -0.58 -12.28
N ALA A 148 23.26 0.29 -12.37
CA ALA A 148 23.26 1.57 -11.66
C ALA A 148 23.24 1.37 -10.14
N ILE A 149 22.44 0.41 -9.64
CA ILE A 149 22.42 0.04 -8.22
C ILE A 149 23.78 -0.53 -7.79
N GLY A 150 24.36 -1.41 -8.60
CA GLY A 150 25.68 -1.97 -8.35
C GLY A 150 26.76 -0.89 -8.28
N ALA A 151 26.77 0.05 -9.22
CA ALA A 151 27.72 1.16 -9.23
C ALA A 151 27.65 1.99 -7.93
N GLN A 152 26.45 2.26 -7.42
CA GLN A 152 26.26 2.98 -6.16
C GLN A 152 26.83 2.23 -4.95
N LEU A 153 26.79 0.89 -4.97
CA LEU A 153 27.26 0.01 -3.90
C LEU A 153 28.70 -0.47 -4.08
N GLY A 154 29.37 -0.11 -5.18
CA GLY A 154 30.69 -0.63 -5.53
C GLY A 154 30.72 -2.13 -5.86
N VAL A 155 29.62 -2.69 -6.35
CA VAL A 155 29.49 -4.10 -6.77
C VAL A 155 28.96 -4.20 -8.21
N SER A 156 29.11 -5.34 -8.87
CA SER A 156 28.50 -5.53 -10.20
C SER A 156 27.00 -5.81 -10.10
N GLY A 157 26.21 -5.38 -11.08
CA GLY A 157 24.78 -5.72 -11.15
C GLY A 157 24.54 -7.24 -11.19
N GLN A 158 25.43 -7.99 -11.84
CA GLN A 158 25.42 -9.46 -11.84
C GLN A 158 25.63 -10.05 -10.43
N ALA A 159 26.46 -9.44 -9.57
CA ALA A 159 26.62 -9.90 -8.20
C ALA A 159 25.33 -9.71 -7.37
N ILE A 160 24.61 -8.61 -7.59
CA ILE A 160 23.29 -8.37 -6.98
C ILE A 160 22.29 -9.43 -7.48
N LEU A 161 22.19 -9.64 -8.80
CA LEU A 161 21.27 -10.63 -9.37
C LEU A 161 21.58 -12.06 -8.93
N LYS A 162 22.86 -12.41 -8.73
CA LYS A 162 23.24 -13.71 -8.18
C LYS A 162 22.72 -13.92 -6.75
N ARG A 163 22.62 -12.86 -5.94
CA ARG A 163 22.09 -12.92 -4.56
C ARG A 163 20.57 -13.00 -4.52
N PHE A 164 19.89 -12.12 -5.25
CA PHE A 164 18.43 -12.01 -5.21
C PHE A 164 17.73 -12.91 -6.24
N GLY A 165 18.47 -13.54 -7.15
CA GLY A 165 17.96 -14.44 -8.19
C GLY A 165 17.38 -13.72 -9.41
N SER A 166 16.56 -12.68 -9.20
CA SER A 166 15.98 -11.89 -10.28
C SER A 166 15.82 -10.42 -9.90
N ARG A 167 15.67 -9.57 -10.91
CA ARG A 167 15.36 -8.15 -10.72
C ARG A 167 14.00 -7.98 -10.04
N ASP A 168 13.00 -8.76 -10.42
CA ASP A 168 11.65 -8.67 -9.86
C ASP A 168 11.64 -9.03 -8.37
N ARG A 169 12.42 -10.04 -7.96
CA ARG A 169 12.58 -10.38 -6.55
C ARG A 169 13.31 -9.29 -5.77
N LEU A 170 14.38 -8.72 -6.33
CA LEU A 170 15.07 -7.57 -5.74
C LEU A 170 14.11 -6.39 -5.51
N LEU A 171 13.30 -6.03 -6.51
CA LEU A 171 12.32 -4.95 -6.39
C LEU A 171 11.25 -5.25 -5.35
N THR A 172 10.74 -6.48 -5.34
CA THR A 172 9.73 -6.94 -4.38
C THR A 172 10.23 -6.85 -2.96
N ASP A 173 11.43 -7.37 -2.71
CA ASP A 173 12.03 -7.35 -1.37
C ASP A 173 12.41 -5.92 -0.96
N ALA A 174 12.84 -5.06 -1.89
CA ALA A 174 13.19 -3.68 -1.58
C ALA A 174 11.97 -2.81 -1.27
N LEU A 175 10.86 -3.01 -1.99
CA LEU A 175 9.64 -2.20 -1.87
C LEU A 175 8.60 -2.84 -0.95
N ARG A 176 8.87 -4.01 -0.37
CA ARG A 176 8.01 -4.63 0.63
C ARG A 176 7.89 -3.70 1.84
N PRO A 177 6.66 -3.30 2.22
CA PRO A 177 6.48 -2.48 3.42
C PRO A 177 6.91 -3.26 4.66
N PRO A 178 7.49 -2.58 5.67
CA PRO A 178 7.79 -3.21 6.94
C PRO A 178 6.52 -3.77 7.59
N SER A 179 6.64 -4.95 8.20
CA SER A 179 5.56 -5.61 8.93
C SER A 179 6.00 -5.90 10.38
N PRO A 180 5.28 -5.39 11.41
CA PRO A 180 4.17 -4.44 11.31
C PRO A 180 4.66 -3.05 10.88
N PRO A 181 3.82 -2.24 10.21
CA PRO A 181 4.14 -0.85 9.92
C PRO A 181 4.52 -0.06 11.18
N PRO A 182 5.64 0.70 11.19
CA PRO A 182 6.12 1.43 12.38
C PRO A 182 5.08 2.36 13.00
N VAL A 183 4.19 2.93 12.19
CA VAL A 183 3.05 3.76 12.65
C VAL A 183 2.18 3.05 13.69
N PHE A 184 2.06 1.72 13.65
CA PHE A 184 1.23 0.97 14.57
C PHE A 184 1.88 0.70 15.92
N ALA A 185 3.18 1.01 16.09
CA ALA A 185 3.85 0.88 17.38
C ALA A 185 3.18 1.74 18.46
N VAL A 186 2.73 2.95 18.12
CA VAL A 186 2.00 3.84 19.03
C VAL A 186 0.69 3.22 19.51
N LEU A 187 -0.03 2.52 18.62
CA LEU A 187 -1.30 1.89 18.96
C LEU A 187 -1.14 0.70 19.91
N ILE A 188 -0.04 -0.04 19.81
CA ILE A 188 0.24 -1.23 20.63
C ILE A 188 0.31 -0.87 22.12
N ASN A 189 0.88 0.29 22.45
CA ASN A 189 0.96 0.77 23.84
C ASN A 189 -0.41 1.13 24.44
N GLY A 190 -1.44 1.26 23.60
CA GLY A 190 -2.77 1.67 24.02
C GLY A 190 -2.90 3.19 24.17
N PRO A 191 -4.10 3.68 24.50
CA PRO A 191 -4.31 5.09 24.75
C PRO A 191 -3.60 5.54 26.02
N ASP A 192 -3.01 6.72 26.00
CA ASP A 192 -2.40 7.39 27.16
C ASP A 192 -3.37 8.42 27.81
N ASP A 193 -2.89 9.25 28.73
CA ASP A 193 -3.72 10.21 29.49
C ASP A 193 -4.00 11.53 28.74
N ARG A 194 -3.43 11.72 27.55
CA ARG A 194 -3.69 12.92 26.74
C ARG A 194 -5.12 12.90 26.17
N PRO A 195 -5.68 14.05 25.77
CA PRO A 195 -6.95 14.09 25.05
C PRO A 195 -6.97 13.16 23.82
N PHE A 196 -8.12 12.52 23.56
CA PHE A 196 -8.29 11.62 22.42
C PHE A 196 -7.90 12.27 21.08
N ALA A 197 -8.25 13.55 20.90
CA ALA A 197 -7.93 14.32 19.70
C ALA A 197 -6.42 14.40 19.44
N ASP A 198 -5.61 14.59 20.48
CA ASP A 198 -4.16 14.72 20.37
C ASP A 198 -3.52 13.38 19.99
N GLN A 199 -3.95 12.29 20.64
CA GLN A 199 -3.49 10.94 20.33
C GLN A 199 -3.88 10.53 18.90
N LEU A 200 -5.12 10.85 18.50
CA LEU A 200 -5.61 10.59 17.14
C LEU A 200 -4.85 11.42 16.10
N SER A 201 -4.51 12.66 16.41
CA SER A 201 -3.73 13.54 15.53
C SER A 201 -2.32 13.00 15.28
N GLU A 202 -1.63 12.57 16.34
CA GLU A 202 -0.30 11.96 16.25
C GLU A 202 -0.34 10.70 15.38
N PHE A 203 -1.30 9.81 15.64
CA PHE A 203 -1.49 8.60 14.84
C PHE A 203 -1.82 8.91 13.38
N ALA A 204 -2.79 9.79 13.11
CA ALA A 204 -3.24 10.12 11.76
C ALA A 204 -2.11 10.74 10.93
N THR A 205 -1.26 11.56 11.55
CA THR A 205 -0.08 12.14 10.91
C THR A 205 0.91 11.06 10.52
N ALA A 206 1.31 10.20 11.45
CA ALA A 206 2.24 9.11 11.17
C ALA A 206 1.68 8.12 10.13
N ALA A 207 0.38 7.86 10.13
CA ALA A 207 -0.29 7.01 9.16
C ALA A 207 -0.32 7.65 7.76
N ALA A 208 -0.64 8.94 7.67
CA ALA A 208 -0.67 9.67 6.41
C ALA A 208 0.72 9.70 5.75
N GLU A 209 1.78 9.95 6.53
CA GLU A 209 3.16 9.89 6.04
C GLU A 209 3.55 8.49 5.58
N PHE A 210 3.16 7.46 6.33
CA PHE A 210 3.37 6.07 5.94
C PHE A 210 2.69 5.77 4.59
N PHE A 211 1.43 6.16 4.42
CA PHE A 211 0.69 5.94 3.17
C PHE A 211 1.24 6.75 1.99
N ALA A 212 1.78 7.95 2.24
CA ALA A 212 2.44 8.74 1.20
C ALA A 212 3.67 8.00 0.64
N ARG A 213 4.53 7.47 1.53
CA ARG A 213 5.69 6.64 1.13
C ARG A 213 5.26 5.35 0.43
N LEU A 214 4.25 4.67 0.98
CA LEU A 214 3.73 3.42 0.41
C LEU A 214 3.16 3.62 -1.00
N SER A 215 2.51 4.75 -1.26
CA SER A 215 1.94 5.08 -2.57
C SER A 215 3.03 5.22 -3.64
N GLN A 216 4.17 5.83 -3.29
CA GLN A 216 5.33 5.93 -4.18
C GLN A 216 5.89 4.53 -4.51
N ASP A 217 6.02 3.68 -3.50
CA ASP A 217 6.56 2.33 -3.65
C ASP A 217 5.62 1.45 -4.52
N TYR A 218 4.30 1.56 -4.35
CA TYR A 218 3.33 0.81 -5.17
C TYR A 218 3.30 1.24 -6.64
N VAL A 219 3.44 2.54 -6.93
CA VAL A 219 3.52 2.99 -8.32
C VAL A 219 4.77 2.46 -9.00
N ALA A 220 5.88 2.32 -8.26
CA ALA A 220 7.08 1.66 -8.79
C ALA A 220 6.84 0.15 -9.04
N LEU A 221 6.11 -0.52 -8.13
CA LEU A 221 5.81 -1.95 -8.23
C LEU A 221 4.88 -2.33 -9.38
N ARG A 222 4.03 -1.42 -9.85
CA ARG A 222 3.12 -1.70 -10.99
C ARG A 222 3.86 -2.09 -12.28
N TRP A 223 5.16 -1.80 -12.34
CA TRP A 223 6.04 -2.14 -13.47
C TRP A 223 6.77 -3.46 -13.26
N SER A 224 6.60 -4.10 -12.11
CA SER A 224 7.03 -5.46 -11.87
C SER A 224 5.90 -6.44 -12.22
N THR A 225 6.25 -7.71 -12.40
CA THR A 225 5.26 -8.78 -12.63
C THR A 225 4.58 -9.24 -11.34
N VAL A 226 4.93 -8.66 -10.19
CA VAL A 226 4.48 -9.09 -8.87
C VAL A 226 3.10 -8.55 -8.56
N SER A 227 2.21 -9.44 -8.12
CA SER A 227 0.88 -9.01 -7.70
C SER A 227 0.96 -8.30 -6.34
N ILE A 228 0.13 -7.25 -6.16
CA ILE A 228 0.00 -6.56 -4.87
C ILE A 228 -0.43 -7.54 -3.76
N GLY A 229 -1.21 -8.57 -4.11
CA GLY A 229 -1.59 -9.63 -3.18
C GLY A 229 -0.39 -10.37 -2.62
N ASP A 230 0.54 -10.79 -3.47
CA ASP A 230 1.75 -11.54 -3.08
C ASP A 230 2.71 -10.67 -2.26
N LEU A 231 2.75 -9.37 -2.53
CA LEU A 231 3.57 -8.42 -1.77
C LEU A 231 3.06 -8.24 -0.34
N LEU A 232 1.73 -8.21 -0.18
CA LEU A 232 1.07 -7.96 1.11
C LEU A 232 0.77 -9.23 1.90
N ALA A 233 0.79 -10.38 1.24
CA ALA A 233 0.68 -11.68 1.88
C ALA A 233 2.01 -12.01 2.57
N PRO A 234 2.04 -12.13 3.91
CA PRO A 234 3.24 -12.52 4.61
C PRO A 234 3.55 -14.01 4.37
N PRO A 235 4.84 -14.41 4.32
CA PRO A 235 5.23 -15.79 3.99
C PRO A 235 4.79 -16.83 5.03
N ASP A 236 4.57 -16.40 6.26
CA ASP A 236 4.19 -17.25 7.40
C ASP A 236 2.67 -17.49 7.51
N GLY A 237 1.87 -16.93 6.60
CA GLY A 237 0.42 -17.04 6.61
C GLY A 237 -0.27 -16.17 7.67
N SER A 238 0.45 -15.26 8.32
CA SER A 238 -0.16 -14.26 9.19
C SER A 238 -1.11 -13.33 8.40
N PRO A 239 -2.01 -12.59 9.07
CA PRO A 239 -2.91 -11.70 8.35
C PRO A 239 -2.14 -10.65 7.54
N PRO A 240 -2.60 -10.28 6.32
CA PRO A 240 -1.97 -9.25 5.52
C PRO A 240 -1.86 -7.91 6.29
N ALA A 241 -0.81 -7.14 5.99
CA ALA A 241 -0.53 -5.87 6.70
C ALA A 241 -1.74 -4.90 6.79
N PRO A 242 -2.59 -4.73 5.76
CA PRO A 242 -3.80 -3.92 5.88
C PRO A 242 -4.79 -4.45 6.92
N VAL A 243 -4.97 -5.77 7.00
CA VAL A 243 -5.85 -6.42 7.98
C VAL A 243 -5.30 -6.25 9.39
N LEU A 244 -3.98 -6.39 9.57
CA LEU A 244 -3.31 -6.12 10.85
C LEU A 244 -3.49 -4.67 11.29
N GLY A 245 -3.35 -3.70 10.37
CA GLY A 245 -3.56 -2.29 10.67
C GLY A 245 -4.97 -1.98 11.17
N ILE A 246 -6.00 -2.50 10.49
CA ILE A 246 -7.40 -2.34 10.89
C ILE A 246 -7.63 -2.93 12.28
N ARG A 247 -7.19 -4.17 12.52
CA ARG A 247 -7.36 -4.84 13.82
C ARG A 247 -6.63 -4.12 14.95
N THR A 248 -5.41 -3.64 14.70
CA THR A 248 -4.61 -2.93 15.70
C THR A 248 -5.28 -1.62 16.11
N LEU A 249 -5.78 -0.85 15.14
CA LEU A 249 -6.50 0.39 15.40
C LEU A 249 -7.86 0.14 16.06
N ALA A 250 -8.61 -0.87 15.63
CA ALA A 250 -9.87 -1.25 16.26
C ALA A 250 -9.67 -1.66 17.73
N ALA A 251 -8.62 -2.43 18.04
CA ALA A 251 -8.28 -2.78 19.42
C ALA A 251 -7.91 -1.55 20.26
N TRP A 252 -7.19 -0.58 19.68
CA TRP A 252 -6.88 0.69 20.35
C TRP A 252 -8.14 1.53 20.61
N LEU A 253 -9.06 1.62 19.65
CA LEU A 253 -10.36 2.28 19.81
C LEU A 253 -11.21 1.60 20.89
N GLY A 254 -11.21 0.27 20.95
CA GLY A 254 -11.87 -0.48 22.02
C GLY A 254 -11.36 -0.12 23.41
N ARG A 255 -10.04 0.04 23.58
CA ARG A 255 -9.46 0.55 24.82
C ARG A 255 -9.85 2.00 25.11
N CYS A 256 -9.99 2.84 24.09
CA CYS A 256 -10.49 4.22 24.24
C CYS A 256 -11.93 4.23 24.78
N THR A 257 -12.80 3.37 24.26
CA THR A 257 -14.18 3.21 24.76
C THR A 257 -14.19 2.73 26.22
N GLN A 258 -13.36 1.74 26.58
CA GLN A 258 -13.26 1.23 27.97
C GLN A 258 -12.82 2.32 28.96
N ARG A 259 -12.00 3.27 28.51
CA ARG A 259 -11.55 4.42 29.31
C ARG A 259 -12.54 5.61 29.29
N GLY A 260 -13.66 5.50 28.56
CA GLY A 260 -14.62 6.59 28.41
C GLY A 260 -14.14 7.76 27.56
N LEU A 261 -13.07 7.59 26.77
CA LEU A 261 -12.53 8.64 25.89
C LEU A 261 -13.41 8.87 24.65
N ILE A 262 -14.11 7.82 24.21
CA ILE A 262 -15.04 7.84 23.08
C ILE A 262 -16.30 7.05 23.42
N ARG A 263 -17.41 7.32 22.72
CA ARG A 263 -18.64 6.53 22.84
C ARG A 263 -18.48 5.11 22.29
N ASP A 264 -19.44 4.25 22.61
CA ASP A 264 -19.51 2.90 22.07
C ASP A 264 -19.88 2.93 20.57
N VAL A 265 -19.08 2.26 19.75
CA VAL A 265 -19.16 2.24 18.28
C VAL A 265 -18.67 0.90 17.74
N ASP A 266 -18.95 0.63 16.47
CA ASP A 266 -18.28 -0.45 15.72
C ASP A 266 -16.82 -0.04 15.44
N HIS A 267 -15.88 -0.53 16.26
CA HIS A 267 -14.47 -0.14 16.19
C HIS A 267 -13.79 -0.56 14.89
N GLU A 268 -14.17 -1.70 14.31
CA GLU A 268 -13.60 -2.17 13.04
C GLU A 268 -14.04 -1.28 11.88
N ALA A 269 -15.33 -0.93 11.82
CA ALA A 269 -15.85 -0.03 10.79
C ALA A 269 -15.22 1.37 10.87
N VAL A 270 -15.03 1.89 12.10
CA VAL A 270 -14.36 3.17 12.33
C VAL A 270 -12.89 3.12 11.91
N ALA A 271 -12.17 2.06 12.30
CA ALA A 271 -10.77 1.86 11.94
C ALA A 271 -10.58 1.77 10.41
N LEU A 272 -11.40 0.97 9.74
CA LEU A 272 -11.39 0.84 8.29
C LEU A 272 -11.66 2.17 7.59
N GLY A 273 -12.68 2.92 8.05
CA GLY A 273 -13.01 4.23 7.48
C GLY A 273 -11.87 5.24 7.65
N LEU A 274 -11.27 5.30 8.84
CA LEU A 274 -10.20 6.25 9.15
C LEU A 274 -8.95 5.94 8.30
N LEU A 275 -8.46 4.69 8.33
CA LEU A 275 -7.32 4.27 7.53
C LEU A 275 -7.57 4.45 6.03
N GLY A 276 -8.77 4.09 5.56
CA GLY A 276 -9.16 4.23 4.17
C GLY A 276 -9.14 5.69 3.71
N SER A 277 -9.61 6.63 4.54
CA SER A 277 -9.59 8.06 4.21
C SER A 277 -8.17 8.61 4.03
N LEU A 278 -7.25 8.26 4.94
CA LEU A 278 -5.85 8.67 4.89
C LEU A 278 -5.13 8.04 3.68
N GLN A 279 -5.37 6.74 3.44
CA GLN A 279 -4.75 6.01 2.33
C GLN A 279 -5.21 6.56 0.97
N VAL A 280 -6.51 6.75 0.78
CA VAL A 280 -7.05 7.27 -0.50
C VAL A 280 -6.55 8.68 -0.77
N HIS A 281 -6.48 9.53 0.27
CA HIS A 281 -5.94 10.87 0.11
C HIS A 281 -4.46 10.85 -0.32
N ALA A 282 -3.63 10.04 0.33
CA ALA A 282 -2.22 9.89 -0.02
C ALA A 282 -2.03 9.35 -1.44
N LEU A 283 -2.78 8.30 -1.80
CA LEU A 283 -2.73 7.69 -3.14
C LEU A 283 -3.13 8.69 -4.22
N LEU A 284 -4.28 9.35 -4.07
CA LEU A 284 -4.76 10.32 -5.05
C LEU A 284 -3.83 11.53 -5.14
N SER A 285 -3.27 11.99 -4.02
CA SER A 285 -2.30 13.08 -4.03
C SER A 285 -1.08 12.74 -4.88
N HIS A 286 -0.58 11.51 -4.73
CA HIS A 286 0.56 11.02 -5.50
C HIS A 286 0.21 10.85 -6.99
N VAL A 287 -0.94 10.24 -7.30
CA VAL A 287 -1.36 9.98 -8.70
C VAL A 287 -1.67 11.27 -9.45
N LEU A 288 -2.26 12.26 -8.79
CA LEU A 288 -2.67 13.52 -9.41
C LEU A 288 -1.57 14.59 -9.38
N ASP A 289 -0.46 14.33 -8.69
CA ASP A 289 0.61 15.30 -8.39
C ASP A 289 0.06 16.59 -7.74
N ARG A 290 -1.03 16.46 -6.97
CA ARG A 290 -1.72 17.53 -6.24
C ARG A 290 -2.75 16.94 -5.28
N PRO A 291 -3.12 17.63 -4.18
CA PRO A 291 -4.15 17.16 -3.28
C PRO A 291 -5.50 16.93 -4.02
N PRO A 292 -6.23 15.84 -3.69
CA PRO A 292 -7.54 15.55 -4.30
C PRO A 292 -8.65 16.50 -3.83
N THR A 293 -8.40 17.27 -2.77
CA THR A 293 -9.31 18.27 -2.21
C THR A 293 -8.65 19.64 -2.23
N HIS A 294 -9.35 20.67 -1.76
CA HIS A 294 -8.77 22.01 -1.60
C HIS A 294 -7.89 22.15 -0.35
N HIS A 295 -7.77 21.09 0.45
CA HIS A 295 -6.90 21.06 1.62
C HIS A 295 -5.53 20.54 1.21
N ASP A 296 -4.48 21.19 1.69
CA ASP A 296 -3.15 20.57 1.72
C ASP A 296 -3.15 19.36 2.67
N HIS A 297 -2.02 18.65 2.72
CA HIS A 297 -1.90 17.41 3.48
C HIS A 297 -2.17 17.61 4.99
N ALA A 298 -1.58 18.64 5.59
CA ALA A 298 -1.71 18.91 7.02
C ALA A 298 -3.15 19.35 7.37
N ALA A 299 -3.73 20.23 6.55
CA ALA A 299 -5.10 20.68 6.71
C ALA A 299 -6.09 19.51 6.54
N TYR A 300 -5.85 18.59 5.60
CA TYR A 300 -6.69 17.41 5.42
C TYR A 300 -6.66 16.50 6.66
N ILE A 301 -5.46 16.23 7.22
CA ILE A 301 -5.32 15.44 8.44
C ILE A 301 -6.08 16.10 9.59
N ALA A 302 -5.92 17.42 9.78
CA ALA A 302 -6.65 18.15 10.82
C ALA A 302 -8.17 18.03 10.68
N VAL A 303 -8.70 18.16 9.46
CA VAL A 303 -10.14 17.99 9.18
C VAL A 303 -10.62 16.57 9.48
N ILE A 304 -9.85 15.54 9.11
CA ILE A 304 -10.17 14.14 9.41
C ILE A 304 -10.17 13.90 10.92
N VAL A 305 -9.14 14.35 11.62
CA VAL A 305 -9.02 14.21 13.08
C VAL A 305 -10.19 14.89 13.79
N ASP A 306 -10.51 16.12 13.42
CA ASP A 306 -11.65 16.85 13.98
C ASP A 306 -13.00 16.15 13.68
N THR A 307 -13.18 15.67 12.45
CA THR A 307 -14.38 14.91 12.05
C THR A 307 -14.57 13.66 12.91
N TYR A 308 -13.53 12.85 13.08
CA TYR A 308 -13.59 11.64 13.89
C TYR A 308 -13.71 11.94 15.38
N THR A 309 -13.03 12.96 15.89
CA THR A 309 -13.14 13.41 17.28
C THR A 309 -14.59 13.80 17.61
N ARG A 310 -15.22 14.62 16.77
CA ARG A 310 -16.63 15.01 16.96
C ARG A 310 -17.59 13.84 16.79
N ALA A 311 -17.33 12.96 15.83
CA ALA A 311 -18.19 11.80 15.58
C ALA A 311 -18.10 10.73 16.69
N LEU A 312 -16.98 10.65 17.40
CA LEU A 312 -16.70 9.65 18.43
C LEU A 312 -16.80 10.18 19.86
N ALA A 313 -16.98 11.50 20.04
CA ALA A 313 -17.10 12.13 21.34
C ALA A 313 -18.07 11.35 22.24
N ALA A 314 -17.65 11.09 23.48
CA ALA A 314 -18.51 10.46 24.47
C ALA A 314 -19.79 11.29 24.62
N ASP A 315 -20.93 10.60 24.74
CA ASP A 315 -22.19 11.24 25.10
C ASP A 315 -22.02 11.75 26.54
N HIS A 316 -21.58 12.99 26.68
CA HIS A 316 -21.61 13.69 27.95
C HIS A 316 -23.09 13.83 28.28
N SER A 317 -23.53 13.07 29.26
CA SER A 317 -24.90 12.88 29.71
C SER A 317 -25.76 14.14 29.51
N ARG A 318 -26.63 14.09 28.49
CA ARG A 318 -27.85 14.90 28.45
C ARG A 318 -28.89 14.27 29.36
#